data_AF-A0A2V1APT0-F1
#
_entry.id   AF-A0A2V1APT0-F1
#
_cell.length_a   1.000
_cell.length_b   1.000
_cell.length_c   1.000
_cell.angle_alpha   90.00
_cell.angle_beta   90.00
_cell.angle_gamma   90.00
#
_symmetry.space_group_name_H-M   'P 1'
#
loop_
_entity.id
_entity.type
_entity.pdbx_description
1 polymer ?
#
loop_
_entity_poly.entity_id
_entity_poly.type
_entity_poly.pdbx_seq_one_letter_code
_entity_poly.pdbx_strand_id
1 'polypeptide(L)'
;MTDLSDQDEAVIKLLDLLDQYEKLANDQFRVNFITGMQNLSRANFNSENKKYGTDSLDRRPYEACKVVEGSAVFVLKDKLKEAKKDAIEEKESEKPEESTLRSRGNKTKPEKVSTTETVKEPSKSLRDPIYQFGVLVPYQLRNAQASFNESLADIISMVNLRQQITDLVAQIEKAENTP
;
A
#
# COMPACT_ATOMS: atom_id res chain seq x y z
N MET A 1 -3.70 2.98 48.04
CA MET A 1 -3.56 2.88 46.58
C MET A 1 -2.10 2.57 46.38
N THR A 2 -1.78 1.30 46.14
CA THR A 2 -0.40 0.79 46.16
C THR A 2 0.34 1.29 44.95
N ASP A 3 1.44 2.02 45.15
CA ASP A 3 2.39 2.35 44.10
C ASP A 3 2.90 1.02 43.51
N LEU A 4 2.60 0.78 42.24
CA LEU A 4 3.12 -0.38 41.51
C LEU A 4 4.63 -0.20 41.37
N SER A 5 5.38 -1.30 41.46
CA SER A 5 6.80 -1.26 41.09
C SER A 5 6.93 -0.84 39.63
N ASP A 6 7.98 -0.10 39.27
CA ASP A 6 8.28 0.27 37.87
C ASP A 6 8.30 -0.97 36.95
N GLN A 7 8.63 -2.14 37.52
CA GLN A 7 8.58 -3.44 36.84
C GLN A 7 7.14 -3.91 36.57
N ASP A 8 6.23 -3.78 37.53
CA ASP A 8 4.83 -4.16 37.37
C ASP A 8 4.17 -3.32 36.26
N GLU A 9 4.51 -2.02 36.19
CA GLU A 9 4.04 -1.15 35.10
C GLU A 9 4.56 -1.59 33.73
N ALA A 10 5.83 -2.03 33.64
CA ALA A 10 6.41 -2.54 32.40
C ALA A 10 5.74 -3.84 31.95
N VAL A 11 5.44 -4.75 32.87
CA VAL A 11 4.73 -6.00 32.59
C VAL A 11 3.30 -5.71 32.15
N ILE A 12 2.59 -4.77 32.77
CA ILE A 12 1.25 -4.37 32.35
C ILE A 12 1.28 -3.83 30.91
N LYS A 13 2.22 -2.93 30.60
CA LYS A 13 2.39 -2.40 29.23
C LYS A 13 2.68 -3.52 28.22
N LEU A 14 3.47 -4.52 28.61
CA LEU A 14 3.76 -5.68 27.77
C LEU A 14 2.49 -6.50 27.48
N LEU A 15 1.67 -6.77 28.49
CA LEU A 15 0.41 -7.49 28.34
C LEU A 15 -0.58 -6.71 27.46
N ASP A 16 -0.66 -5.40 27.61
CA ASP A 16 -1.49 -4.53 26.77
C ASP A 16 -1.05 -4.57 25.30
N LEU A 17 0.26 -4.51 25.02
CA LEU A 17 0.80 -4.61 23.67
C LEU A 17 0.54 -6.00 23.05
N LEU A 18 0.63 -7.06 23.85
CA LEU A 18 0.35 -8.42 23.42
C LEU A 18 -1.14 -8.59 23.06
N ASP A 19 -2.05 -8.08 23.89
CA ASP A 19 -3.49 -8.07 23.63
C ASP A 19 -3.83 -7.29 22.35
N GLN A 20 -3.22 -6.12 22.15
CA GLN A 20 -3.38 -5.35 20.91
C GLN A 20 -2.91 -6.12 19.68
N TYR A 21 -1.77 -6.81 19.78
CA TYR A 21 -1.25 -7.63 18.70
C TYR A 21 -2.20 -8.79 18.38
N GLU A 22 -2.69 -9.50 19.41
CA GLU A 22 -3.58 -10.64 19.24
C GLU A 22 -4.91 -10.23 18.60
N LYS A 23 -5.51 -9.13 19.08
CA LYS A 23 -6.75 -8.57 18.50
C LYS A 23 -6.56 -8.21 17.03
N LEU A 24 -5.50 -7.47 16.71
CA LEU A 24 -5.22 -7.07 15.33
C LEU A 24 -5.01 -8.28 14.41
N ALA A 25 -4.28 -9.30 14.88
CA ALA A 25 -4.01 -10.52 14.13
C ALA A 25 -5.27 -11.34 13.85
N ASN A 26 -6.15 -11.49 14.85
CA ASN A 26 -7.31 -12.37 14.77
C ASN A 26 -8.58 -11.70 14.22
N ASP A 27 -8.67 -10.38 14.28
CA ASP A 27 -9.82 -9.62 13.83
C ASP A 27 -9.63 -9.14 12.39
N GLN A 28 -9.07 -7.94 12.20
CA GLN A 28 -9.04 -7.26 10.91
C GLN A 28 -8.12 -7.97 9.91
N PHE A 29 -6.88 -8.28 10.31
CA PHE A 29 -5.90 -8.90 9.43
C PHE A 29 -6.42 -10.23 8.85
N ARG A 30 -6.89 -11.12 9.72
CA ARG A 30 -7.38 -12.44 9.33
C ARG A 30 -8.59 -12.34 8.39
N VAL A 31 -9.57 -11.49 8.71
CA VAL A 31 -10.78 -11.33 7.88
C VAL A 31 -10.41 -10.78 6.50
N ASN A 32 -9.59 -9.74 6.44
CA ASN A 32 -9.15 -9.12 5.19
C ASN A 32 -8.34 -10.12 4.34
N PHE A 33 -7.43 -10.87 4.96
CA PHE A 33 -6.56 -11.79 4.25
C PHE A 33 -7.35 -12.96 3.66
N ILE A 34 -8.23 -13.58 4.46
CA ILE A 34 -9.09 -14.69 4.00
C ILE A 34 -10.02 -14.20 2.89
N THR A 35 -10.65 -13.03 3.07
CA THR A 35 -11.55 -12.45 2.07
C THR A 35 -10.83 -12.16 0.76
N GLY A 36 -9.60 -11.64 0.83
CA GLY A 36 -8.73 -11.42 -0.33
C GLY A 36 -8.46 -12.72 -1.09
N MET A 37 -8.08 -13.79 -0.37
CA MET A 37 -7.83 -15.11 -0.96
C MET A 37 -9.08 -15.75 -1.56
N GLN A 38 -10.23 -15.61 -0.90
CA GLN A 38 -11.52 -16.10 -1.43
C GLN A 38 -11.92 -15.36 -2.71
N ASN A 39 -11.76 -14.04 -2.75
CA ASN A 39 -12.04 -13.23 -3.93
C ASN A 39 -11.08 -13.57 -5.09
N LEU A 40 -9.80 -13.78 -4.81
CA LEU A 40 -8.83 -14.24 -5.80
C LEU A 40 -9.22 -15.62 -6.37
N SER A 41 -9.65 -16.53 -5.49
CA SER A 41 -10.11 -17.87 -5.89
C SER A 41 -11.34 -17.82 -6.78
N ARG A 42 -12.32 -16.97 -6.45
CA ARG A 42 -13.50 -16.71 -7.29
C ARG A 42 -13.13 -16.09 -8.63
N ALA A 43 -12.20 -15.14 -8.65
CA ALA A 43 -11.70 -14.54 -9.88
C ALA A 43 -11.09 -15.61 -10.79
N ASN A 44 -10.29 -16.52 -10.22
CA ASN A 44 -9.67 -17.64 -10.92
C ASN A 44 -10.65 -18.70 -11.40
N PHE A 45 -11.72 -18.97 -10.63
CA PHE A 45 -12.73 -19.95 -11.03
C PHE A 45 -13.58 -19.43 -12.20
N ASN A 46 -13.97 -18.15 -12.14
CA ASN A 46 -14.79 -17.52 -13.17
C ASN A 46 -14.01 -17.19 -14.46
N SER A 47 -12.67 -17.19 -14.40
CA SER A 47 -11.84 -16.97 -15.58
C SER A 47 -11.53 -18.30 -16.28
N GLU A 48 -12.09 -18.47 -17.48
CA GLU A 48 -11.92 -19.68 -18.29
C GLU A 48 -10.49 -19.82 -18.83
N ASN A 49 -9.91 -18.73 -19.34
CA ASN A 49 -8.66 -18.76 -20.12
C ASN A 49 -7.44 -18.17 -19.40
N LYS A 50 -7.61 -17.58 -18.20
CA LYS A 50 -6.54 -16.92 -17.46
C LYS A 50 -6.60 -17.30 -16.00
N LYS A 51 -5.45 -17.53 -15.38
CA LYS A 51 -5.33 -17.64 -13.92
C LYS A 51 -4.47 -16.49 -13.43
N TYR A 52 -4.97 -15.77 -12.44
CA TYR A 52 -4.29 -14.70 -11.73
C TYR A 52 -3.36 -15.35 -10.72
N GLY A 53 -2.10 -15.47 -11.11
CA GLY A 53 -1.00 -16.05 -10.34
C GLY A 53 0.34 -15.47 -10.77
N THR A 54 1.44 -16.04 -10.27
CA THR A 54 2.81 -15.57 -10.54
C THR A 54 3.12 -15.45 -12.03
N ASP A 55 2.57 -16.35 -12.84
CA ASP A 55 2.82 -16.39 -14.29
C ASP A 55 2.06 -15.31 -15.07
N SER A 56 1.02 -14.74 -14.46
CA SER A 56 0.22 -13.66 -15.06
C SER A 56 0.74 -12.26 -14.74
N LEU A 57 1.79 -12.16 -13.93
CA LEU A 57 2.36 -10.89 -13.52
C LEU A 57 3.14 -10.24 -14.66
N ASP A 58 2.92 -8.95 -14.83
CA ASP A 58 3.64 -8.12 -15.77
C ASP A 58 5.04 -7.82 -15.24
N ARG A 59 6.06 -8.27 -15.97
CA ARG A 59 7.48 -8.12 -15.61
C ARG A 59 8.13 -6.88 -16.21
N ARG A 60 7.35 -6.01 -16.87
CA ARG A 60 7.85 -4.73 -17.38
C ARG A 60 8.34 -3.85 -16.22
N PRO A 61 9.32 -2.96 -16.48
CA PRO A 61 9.90 -2.12 -15.43
C PRO A 61 8.92 -1.03 -14.98
N TYR A 62 8.14 -1.31 -13.93
CA TYR A 62 7.31 -0.33 -13.23
C TYR A 62 7.84 -0.06 -11.83
N GLU A 63 7.50 1.10 -11.28
CA GLU A 63 7.78 1.40 -9.87
C GLU A 63 6.76 0.75 -8.94
N ALA A 64 7.21 0.44 -7.73
CA ALA A 64 6.32 0.00 -6.67
C ALA A 64 5.36 1.14 -6.29
N CYS A 65 4.06 0.88 -6.40
CA CYS A 65 3.02 1.84 -6.01
C CYS A 65 2.93 2.01 -4.49
N LYS A 66 3.32 0.97 -3.74
CA LYS A 66 3.31 0.96 -2.27
C LYS A 66 4.72 0.66 -1.78
N VAL A 67 5.22 1.49 -0.87
CA VAL A 67 6.57 1.38 -0.31
C VAL A 67 6.45 1.50 1.21
N VAL A 68 7.19 0.65 1.92
CA VAL A 68 7.32 0.74 3.37
C VAL A 68 8.59 1.51 3.66
N GLU A 69 8.46 2.59 4.44
CA GLU A 69 9.57 3.43 4.86
C GLU A 69 9.66 3.46 6.39
N GLY A 70 10.87 3.59 6.92
CA GLY A 70 11.14 3.67 8.35
C GLY A 70 12.17 2.64 8.82
N SER A 71 12.95 3.03 9.83
CA SER A 71 13.94 2.17 10.50
C SER A 71 13.44 1.64 11.85
N ALA A 72 12.79 2.50 12.65
CA ALA A 72 12.24 2.15 13.96
C ALA A 72 10.71 1.97 13.94
N VAL A 73 10.00 2.76 13.13
CA VAL A 73 8.55 2.66 12.93
C VAL A 73 8.29 2.60 11.43
N PHE A 74 7.67 1.52 10.97
CA PHE A 74 7.35 1.31 9.57
C PHE A 74 6.04 2.02 9.22
N VAL A 75 6.04 2.74 8.10
CA VAL A 75 4.88 3.45 7.56
C VAL A 75 4.68 3.05 6.10
N LEU A 76 3.43 2.74 5.75
CA LEU A 76 3.03 2.44 4.38
C LEU A 76 2.76 3.73 3.60
N LYS A 77 3.58 4.01 2.58
CA LYS A 77 3.32 5.09 1.62
C LYS A 77 2.72 4.55 0.34
N ASP A 78 1.69 5.25 -0.16
CA ASP A 78 1.02 4.93 -1.42
C ASP A 78 1.37 6.01 -2.46
N LYS A 79 2.46 5.77 -3.19
CA LYS A 79 2.99 6.67 -4.21
C LYS A 79 1.98 6.96 -5.32
N LEU A 80 1.09 6.01 -5.61
CA LEU A 80 0.04 6.20 -6.62
C LEU A 80 -1.01 7.23 -6.15
N LYS A 81 -1.33 7.25 -4.85
CA LYS A 81 -2.23 8.25 -4.27
C LYS A 81 -1.56 9.61 -4.16
N GLU A 82 -0.29 9.65 -3.76
CA GLU A 82 0.51 10.88 -3.68
C GLU A 82 0.60 11.58 -5.04
N ALA A 83 1.04 10.86 -6.09
CA ALA A 83 1.13 11.42 -7.44
C ALA A 83 -0.22 11.91 -8.00
N LYS A 84 -1.34 11.31 -7.58
CA LYS A 84 -2.68 11.78 -7.97
C LYS A 84 -3.09 13.05 -7.24
N LYS A 85 -2.67 13.23 -5.97
CA LYS A 85 -2.94 14.44 -5.19
C LYS A 85 -2.15 15.61 -5.75
N ASP A 86 -0.86 15.42 -6.01
CA ASP A 86 0.00 16.44 -6.60
C ASP A 86 -0.56 16.95 -7.94
N ALA A 87 -1.04 16.03 -8.79
CA ALA A 87 -1.67 16.38 -10.08
C ALA A 87 -3.05 17.07 -9.96
N ILE A 88 -3.71 17.02 -8.79
CA ILE A 88 -4.96 17.74 -8.52
C ILE A 88 -4.65 19.13 -7.95
N GLU A 89 -3.67 19.25 -7.07
CA GLU A 89 -3.21 20.52 -6.50
C GLU A 89 -2.57 21.43 -7.58
N GLU A 90 -1.83 20.86 -8.53
CA GLU A 90 -1.36 21.58 -9.72
C GLU A 90 -2.50 22.09 -10.62
N LYS A 91 -3.66 21.41 -10.64
CA LYS A 91 -4.83 21.83 -11.43
C LYS A 91 -5.72 22.86 -10.76
N GLU A 92 -5.68 22.98 -9.43
CA GLU A 92 -6.42 24.02 -8.69
C GLU A 92 -5.70 25.38 -8.67
N SER A 93 -4.41 25.41 -8.97
CA SER A 93 -3.62 26.65 -9.12
C SER A 93 -3.70 27.27 -10.52
N GLU A 94 -4.25 26.55 -11.51
CA GLU A 94 -4.57 27.07 -12.84
C GLU A 94 -6.09 27.13 -13.06
N LYS A 95 -6.77 28.12 -12.47
CA LYS A 95 -8.13 28.51 -12.93
C LYS A 95 -8.00 29.20 -14.30
N PRO A 96 -8.60 28.69 -15.38
CA PRO A 96 -8.81 29.48 -16.59
C PRO A 96 -10.10 30.28 -16.43
N GLU A 97 -10.00 31.59 -16.64
CA GLU A 97 -11.17 32.43 -16.90
C GLU A 97 -11.97 31.91 -18.10
N GLU A 98 -13.26 32.11 -17.98
CA GLU A 98 -14.36 31.68 -18.82
C GLU A 98 -14.31 32.31 -20.23
N SER A 99 -14.28 31.49 -21.29
CA SER A 99 -14.80 31.91 -22.60
C SER A 99 -15.36 30.73 -23.41
N THR A 100 -16.67 30.53 -23.28
CA THR A 100 -17.65 30.36 -24.37
C THR A 100 -17.26 29.61 -25.67
N LEU A 101 -17.91 28.46 -25.84
CA LEU A 101 -18.61 27.96 -27.04
C LEU A 101 -17.84 27.70 -28.38
N ARG A 102 -17.86 26.41 -28.74
CA ARG A 102 -18.04 25.82 -30.10
C ARG A 102 -16.94 26.02 -31.15
N SER A 103 -16.27 24.93 -31.54
CA SER A 103 -16.34 24.47 -32.95
C SER A 103 -15.87 23.02 -33.16
N ARG A 104 -16.59 22.37 -34.07
CA ARG A 104 -16.48 21.04 -34.63
C ARG A 104 -15.22 20.91 -35.52
N GLY A 105 -14.45 19.84 -35.30
CA GLY A 105 -13.71 19.04 -36.29
C GLY A 105 -12.88 19.73 -37.39
N ASN A 106 -11.56 19.52 -37.39
CA ASN A 106 -10.88 18.73 -38.43
C ASN A 106 -9.39 18.50 -38.17
N LYS A 107 -8.92 17.40 -38.75
CA LYS A 107 -7.56 16.84 -38.77
C LYS A 107 -6.47 17.85 -39.19
N THR A 108 -5.33 17.82 -38.48
CA THR A 108 -4.01 17.96 -39.11
C THR A 108 -2.90 17.44 -38.19
N LYS A 109 -2.13 16.45 -38.67
CA LYS A 109 -0.81 16.05 -38.15
C LYS A 109 0.15 17.24 -38.21
N PRO A 110 1.17 17.27 -37.34
CA PRO A 110 2.51 17.51 -37.86
C PRO A 110 3.52 16.49 -37.31
N GLU A 111 4.17 15.79 -38.23
CA GLU A 111 5.53 15.27 -38.02
C GLU A 111 6.50 16.45 -38.01
N LYS A 112 7.33 16.57 -36.98
CA LYS A 112 8.66 17.18 -37.09
C LYS A 112 9.67 16.37 -36.29
N VAL A 113 10.76 16.09 -36.98
CA VAL A 113 11.85 15.17 -36.66
C VAL A 113 12.90 15.87 -35.79
N SER A 114 13.37 15.14 -34.78
CA SER A 114 14.68 15.13 -34.13
C SER A 114 15.45 16.45 -33.93
N THR A 115 15.65 16.82 -32.68
CA THR A 115 16.93 17.39 -32.24
C THR A 115 17.27 16.78 -30.88
N THR A 116 18.41 16.08 -30.87
CA THR A 116 19.11 15.42 -29.77
C THR A 116 19.17 16.26 -28.50
N GLU A 117 18.79 15.70 -27.35
CA GLU A 117 19.41 15.95 -26.05
C GLU A 117 18.86 15.03 -24.95
N THR A 118 19.78 14.41 -24.22
CA THR A 118 19.60 13.63 -22.98
C THR A 118 18.78 12.33 -23.09
N VAL A 119 19.50 11.20 -23.03
CA VAL A 119 18.93 9.93 -22.58
C VAL A 119 18.54 10.13 -21.11
N LYS A 120 17.34 10.66 -20.88
CA LYS A 120 16.63 10.43 -19.64
C LYS A 120 16.34 8.93 -19.64
N GLU A 121 16.87 8.20 -18.67
CA GLU A 121 16.37 6.87 -18.35
C GLU A 121 14.84 6.94 -18.35
N PRO A 122 14.13 5.94 -18.91
CA PRO A 122 12.68 5.98 -18.95
C PRO A 122 12.21 6.12 -17.51
N SER A 123 11.66 7.29 -17.15
CA SER A 123 11.05 7.53 -15.86
C SER A 123 10.07 6.39 -15.63
N LYS A 124 10.40 5.48 -14.71
CA LYS A 124 9.60 4.28 -14.49
C LYS A 124 8.23 4.78 -14.03
N SER A 125 7.22 4.63 -14.88
CA SER A 125 5.92 5.24 -14.62
C SER A 125 5.22 4.49 -13.48
N LEU A 126 4.70 5.22 -12.49
CA LEU A 126 3.76 4.68 -11.51
C LEU A 126 2.47 4.26 -12.24
N ARG A 127 2.08 2.99 -12.10
CA ARG A 127 0.86 2.45 -12.72
C ARG A 127 0.17 1.49 -11.77
N ASP A 128 -1.13 1.64 -11.61
CA ASP A 128 -1.91 0.75 -10.75
C ASP A 128 -1.77 -0.70 -11.25
N PRO A 129 -1.25 -1.62 -10.40
CA PRO A 129 -0.93 -2.99 -10.80
C PRO A 129 -2.16 -3.78 -11.22
N ILE A 130 -3.38 -3.36 -10.88
CA ILE A 130 -4.60 -4.06 -11.29
C ILE A 130 -4.76 -4.11 -12.82
N TYR A 131 -4.29 -3.07 -13.51
CA TYR A 131 -4.43 -2.95 -14.97
C TYR A 131 -3.45 -3.82 -15.76
N GLN A 132 -2.51 -4.49 -15.08
CA GLN A 132 -1.66 -5.49 -15.73
C GLN A 132 -2.46 -6.66 -16.31
N PHE A 133 -3.67 -6.89 -15.77
CA PHE A 133 -4.58 -7.96 -16.20
C PHE A 133 -5.53 -7.56 -17.34
N GLY A 134 -5.41 -6.33 -17.86
CA GLY A 134 -6.19 -5.81 -18.98
C GLY A 134 -7.13 -4.67 -18.60
N VAL A 135 -7.92 -4.21 -19.58
CA VAL A 135 -8.86 -3.07 -19.40
C VAL A 135 -10.09 -3.49 -18.59
N LEU A 136 -10.65 -4.67 -18.88
CA LEU A 136 -11.75 -5.26 -18.12
C LEU A 136 -11.22 -6.24 -17.07
N VAL A 137 -10.85 -5.71 -15.92
CA VAL A 137 -10.47 -6.53 -14.76
C VAL A 137 -11.74 -6.96 -14.01
N PRO A 138 -11.93 -8.27 -13.72
CA PRO A 138 -13.08 -8.76 -12.97
C PRO A 138 -13.20 -8.08 -11.61
N TYR A 139 -14.44 -7.83 -11.17
CA TYR A 139 -14.68 -7.14 -9.90
C TYR A 139 -14.10 -7.94 -8.71
N GLN A 140 -14.11 -9.28 -8.76
CA GLN A 140 -13.54 -10.10 -7.70
C GLN A 140 -12.03 -9.88 -7.56
N LEU A 141 -11.31 -9.64 -8.66
CA LEU A 141 -9.87 -9.36 -8.60
C LEU A 141 -9.60 -7.97 -8.00
N ARG A 142 -10.48 -7.00 -8.30
CA ARG A 142 -10.42 -5.67 -7.66
C ARG A 142 -10.70 -5.74 -6.15
N ASN A 143 -11.70 -6.53 -5.75
CA ASN A 143 -12.01 -6.75 -4.34
C ASN A 143 -10.87 -7.49 -3.63
N ALA A 144 -10.25 -8.47 -4.29
CA ALA A 144 -9.08 -9.15 -3.75
C ALA A 144 -7.93 -8.16 -3.49
N GLN A 145 -7.62 -7.30 -4.47
CA GLN A 145 -6.61 -6.25 -4.31
C GLN A 145 -6.95 -5.29 -3.15
N ALA A 146 -8.21 -4.89 -3.01
CA ALA A 146 -8.65 -4.02 -1.91
C ALA A 146 -8.41 -4.69 -0.54
N SER A 147 -8.86 -5.93 -0.36
CA SER A 147 -8.66 -6.66 0.90
C SER A 147 -7.17 -6.90 1.21
N PHE A 148 -6.34 -7.20 0.20
CA PHE A 148 -4.90 -7.33 0.42
C PHE A 148 -4.21 -6.01 0.78
N ASN A 149 -4.70 -4.88 0.25
CA ASN A 149 -4.18 -3.57 0.63
C ASN A 149 -4.48 -3.24 2.09
N GLU A 150 -5.66 -3.62 2.58
CA GLU A 150 -6.03 -3.50 4.00
C GLU A 150 -5.17 -4.42 4.86
N SER A 151 -5.06 -5.71 4.49
CA SER A 151 -4.16 -6.64 5.18
C SER A 151 -2.71 -6.17 5.23
N LEU A 152 -2.20 -5.51 4.20
CA LEU A 152 -0.85 -4.97 4.19
C LEU A 152 -0.66 -3.85 5.22
N ALA A 153 -1.68 -2.99 5.40
CA ALA A 153 -1.66 -1.97 6.45
C ALA A 153 -1.69 -2.62 7.84
N ASP A 154 -2.52 -3.66 8.02
CA ASP A 154 -2.60 -4.42 9.27
C ASP A 154 -1.25 -5.09 9.61
N ILE A 155 -0.59 -5.73 8.62
CA ILE A 155 0.75 -6.33 8.79
C ILE A 155 1.76 -5.31 9.31
N ILE A 156 1.76 -4.09 8.78
CA ILE A 156 2.72 -3.05 9.16
C ILE A 156 2.49 -2.63 10.62
N SER A 157 1.23 -2.45 11.01
CA SER A 157 0.87 -2.19 12.41
C SER A 157 1.29 -3.34 13.33
N MET A 158 1.09 -4.60 12.91
CA MET A 158 1.54 -5.78 13.66
C MET A 158 3.07 -5.83 13.81
N VAL A 159 3.82 -5.51 12.76
CA VAL A 159 5.29 -5.47 12.80
C VAL A 159 5.77 -4.38 13.76
N ASN A 160 5.13 -3.21 13.75
CA ASN A 160 5.45 -2.13 14.69
C ASN A 160 5.15 -2.51 16.15
N LEU A 161 4.01 -3.17 16.41
CA LEU A 161 3.69 -3.70 17.74
C LEU A 161 4.70 -4.75 18.19
N ARG A 162 5.09 -5.66 17.28
CA ARG A 162 6.11 -6.66 17.57
C ARG A 162 7.44 -6.02 17.96
N GLN A 163 7.86 -4.96 17.27
CA GLN A 163 9.09 -4.23 17.60
C GLN A 163 9.01 -3.62 19.00
N GLN A 164 7.88 -2.99 19.35
CA GLN A 164 7.66 -2.44 20.68
C GLN A 164 7.70 -3.52 21.77
N ILE A 165 7.08 -4.67 21.51
CA ILE A 165 7.11 -5.83 22.41
C ILE A 165 8.56 -6.29 22.62
N THR A 166 9.34 -6.46 21.54
CA THR A 166 10.73 -6.91 21.65
C THR A 166 11.61 -5.90 22.39
N ASP A 167 11.39 -4.61 22.16
CA ASP A 167 12.16 -3.54 22.83
C ASP A 167 11.82 -3.47 24.32
N LEU A 168 10.54 -3.66 24.68
CA LEU A 168 10.09 -3.66 26.08
C LEU A 168 10.58 -4.90 26.84
N VAL A 169 10.53 -6.08 26.22
CA VAL A 169 11.11 -7.32 26.79
C VAL A 169 12.60 -7.13 27.07
N ALA A 170 13.35 -6.57 26.12
CA ALA A 170 14.77 -6.28 26.30
C ALA A 170 15.05 -5.25 27.42
N GLN A 171 14.12 -4.34 27.71
CA GLN A 171 14.23 -3.41 28.83
C GLN A 171 13.99 -4.10 30.18
N ILE A 172 12.98 -4.98 30.25
CA ILE A 172 12.67 -5.76 31.46
C ILE A 172 13.85 -6.68 31.80
N GLU A 173 14.39 -7.42 30.83
CA GLU A 173 15.54 -8.30 31.03
C GLU A 173 16.79 -7.55 31.52
N LYS A 174 17.01 -6.31 31.04
CA LYS A 174 18.12 -5.46 31.52
C LYS A 174 17.90 -4.98 32.94
N ALA A 175 16.67 -4.62 33.30
CA ALA A 175 16.32 -4.17 34.64
C ALA A 175 16.45 -5.30 35.68
N GLU A 176 16.18 -6.55 35.30
CA GLU A 176 16.38 -7.72 36.17
C GLU A 176 17.86 -8.08 36.39
N ASN A 177 18.74 -7.79 35.42
CA ASN A 177 20.17 -8.12 35.48
C ASN A 177 21.06 -7.02 36.11
N THR A 178 20.47 -5.92 36.58
CA THR A 178 21.24 -4.85 37.24
C THR A 178 21.23 -5.09 38.76
N PRO A 179 22.39 -5.36 39.40
CA PRO A 179 22.49 -5.82 40.79
C PRO A 179 22.18 -4.74 41.84
#